data_AF-A0A816HGQ5-F1
#
_entry.id   AF-A0A816HGQ5-F1
#
_cell.length_a   1.000
_cell.length_b   1.000
_cell.length_c   1.000
_cell.angle_alpha   90.00
_cell.angle_beta   90.00
_cell.angle_gamma   90.00
#
_symmetry.space_group_name_H-M   'P 1'
#
loop_
_entity.id
_entity.type
_entity.pdbx_description
1 polymer ?
#
loop_
_entity_poly.entity_id
_entity_poly.type
_entity_poly.pdbx_seq_one_letter_code
_entity_poly.pdbx_strand_id
1 'polypeptide(L)'
;FYHIYYHLEAIKVVVDKNDFYVITANSSIDLYGHIYKDHFYPVDPTKNLIAWYGKCCNKDQFNFTIELLVGTQYILVVTTYNPYDTGPFLVTVFGSYPVRFERISE
;
A
#
# COMPACT_ATOMS: atom_id res chain seq x y z
N PHE A 1 -22.29 12.40 -16.25
CA PHE A 1 -21.48 11.19 -16.00
C PHE A 1 -20.52 11.52 -14.88
N TYR A 2 -20.71 10.98 -13.68
CA TYR A 2 -19.80 11.21 -12.56
C TYR A 2 -18.68 10.17 -12.64
N HIS A 3 -17.44 10.62 -12.85
CA HIS A 3 -16.28 9.77 -12.63
C HIS A 3 -16.06 9.69 -11.12
N ILE A 4 -16.12 8.47 -10.59
CA ILE A 4 -15.76 8.18 -9.20
C ILE A 4 -14.25 7.99 -9.17
N TYR A 5 -13.52 8.98 -8.67
CA TYR A 5 -12.07 8.89 -8.47
C TYR A 5 -11.79 8.58 -7.01
N TYR A 6 -11.06 7.50 -6.76
CA TYR A 6 -10.52 7.20 -5.45
C TYR A 6 -9.26 8.04 -5.21
N HIS A 7 -9.04 8.44 -3.97
CA HIS A 7 -7.79 9.07 -3.58
C HIS A 7 -6.72 7.98 -3.46
N LEU A 8 -5.61 8.16 -4.17
CA LEU A 8 -4.50 7.21 -4.26
C LEU A 8 -3.21 7.90 -3.81
N GLU A 9 -2.46 7.26 -2.93
CA GLU A 9 -1.08 7.65 -2.60
C GLU A 9 -0.16 6.48 -2.95
N ALA A 10 0.81 6.73 -3.83
CA ALA A 10 1.81 5.74 -4.24
C ALA A 10 3.14 5.99 -3.50
N ILE A 11 3.61 4.97 -2.80
CA ILE A 11 4.79 5.02 -1.95
C ILE A 11 5.76 3.94 -2.42
N LYS A 12 6.99 4.32 -2.75
CA LYS A 12 8.04 3.36 -3.06
C LYS A 12 8.55 2.75 -1.75
N VAL A 13 8.61 1.43 -1.72
CA VAL A 13 9.12 0.65 -0.58
C VAL A 13 10.51 0.14 -0.94
N VAL A 14 11.50 0.62 -0.20
CA VAL A 14 12.91 0.21 -0.38
C VAL A 14 13.30 -0.75 0.73
N VAL A 15 13.75 -1.91 0.30
CA VAL A 15 14.03 -3.07 1.14
C VAL A 15 15.53 -3.33 1.10
N ASP A 16 16.17 -3.30 2.28
CA ASP A 16 17.61 -3.48 2.40
C ASP A 16 18.01 -4.95 2.60
N LYS A 17 17.07 -5.82 3.00
CA LYS A 17 17.28 -7.27 3.17
C LYS A 17 16.01 -8.07 2.87
N ASN A 18 16.20 -9.30 2.38
CA ASN A 18 15.09 -10.24 2.20
C ASN A 18 14.47 -10.57 3.56
N ASP A 19 13.16 -10.39 3.68
CA ASP A 19 12.41 -10.75 4.88
C ASP A 19 10.91 -10.85 4.59
N PHE A 20 10.19 -11.43 5.55
CA PHE A 20 8.74 -11.30 5.63
C PHE A 20 8.39 -10.04 6.43
N TYR A 21 7.60 -9.17 5.79
CA TYR A 21 7.17 -7.91 6.35
C TYR A 21 5.67 -7.94 6.62
N VAL A 22 5.28 -7.45 7.79
CA VAL A 22 3.88 -7.15 8.12
C VAL A 22 3.65 -5.67 7.86
N ILE A 23 2.71 -5.36 6.98
CA ILE A 23 2.38 -3.99 6.60
C ILE A 23 0.97 -3.70 7.10
N THR A 24 0.85 -2.64 7.88
CA THR A 24 -0.43 -2.21 8.45
C THR A 24 -0.68 -0.74 8.16
N ALA A 25 -1.96 -0.37 8.13
CA ALA A 25 -2.35 1.03 8.18
C ALA A 25 -3.25 1.34 9.38
N ASN A 26 -3.22 2.60 9.81
CA ASN A 26 -4.13 3.17 10.77
C ASN A 26 -4.70 4.47 10.21
N SER A 27 -6.03 4.60 10.21
CA SER A 27 -6.75 5.79 9.78
C SER A 27 -8.16 5.79 10.37
N SER A 28 -8.80 6.95 10.37
CA SER A 28 -10.21 7.12 10.70
C SER A 28 -11.16 6.79 9.53
N ILE A 29 -10.65 6.69 8.31
CA ILE A 29 -11.38 6.31 7.09
C ILE A 29 -10.98 4.91 6.64
N ASP A 30 -11.84 4.20 5.91
CA ASP A 30 -11.51 2.87 5.41
C ASP A 30 -10.54 2.93 4.21
N LEU A 31 -9.47 2.15 4.27
CA LEU A 31 -8.38 2.10 3.29
C LEU A 31 -8.14 0.67 2.79
N TYR A 32 -7.67 0.59 1.55
CA TYR A 32 -7.06 -0.60 0.95
C TYR A 32 -5.58 -0.37 0.70
N GLY A 33 -4.80 -1.44 0.86
CA GLY A 33 -3.38 -1.46 0.55
C GLY A 33 -3.11 -2.44 -0.59
N HIS A 34 -2.40 -1.97 -1.60
CA HIS A 34 -2.00 -2.76 -2.76
C HIS A 34 -0.48 -2.70 -2.90
N ILE A 35 0.18 -3.83 -3.08
CA ILE A 35 1.60 -3.87 -3.43
C ILE A 35 1.78 -4.34 -4.85
N TYR A 36 2.55 -3.54 -5.57
CA TYR A 36 3.00 -3.78 -6.92
C TYR A 36 4.49 -4.06 -6.94
N LYS A 37 4.89 -4.98 -7.81
CA LYS A 37 6.29 -5.15 -8.19
C LYS A 37 6.63 -4.18 -9.32
N ASP A 38 7.82 -3.59 -9.30
CA ASP A 38 8.38 -2.67 -10.29
C ASP A 38 7.61 -1.35 -10.47
N HIS A 39 6.40 -1.37 -11.03
CA HIS A 39 5.65 -0.17 -11.36
C HIS A 39 4.14 -0.36 -11.16
N PHE A 40 3.47 0.70 -10.69
CA PHE A 40 2.02 0.80 -10.60
C PHE A 40 1.47 1.51 -11.84
N TYR A 41 0.52 0.89 -12.54
CA TYR A 41 -0.15 1.47 -13.71
C TYR A 41 -1.60 1.87 -13.36
N PRO A 42 -1.91 3.17 -13.20
CA PRO A 42 -3.28 3.60 -12.83
C PRO A 42 -4.35 3.17 -13.85
N VAL A 43 -3.99 3.05 -15.13
CA VAL A 43 -4.88 2.63 -16.22
C VAL A 43 -5.10 1.11 -16.28
N ASP A 44 -4.22 0.34 -15.64
CA ASP A 44 -4.31 -1.12 -15.51
C ASP A 44 -3.82 -1.54 -14.11
N PRO A 45 -4.65 -1.33 -13.07
CA PRO A 45 -4.25 -1.54 -11.68
C PRO A 45 -4.08 -3.01 -11.31
N THR A 46 -4.31 -3.94 -12.24
CA THR A 46 -4.03 -5.37 -12.04
C THR A 46 -2.61 -5.74 -12.48
N LYS A 47 -2.01 -4.95 -13.37
CA LYS A 47 -0.66 -5.19 -13.86
C LYS A 47 0.35 -5.03 -12.73
N ASN A 48 1.21 -6.04 -12.60
CA ASN A 48 2.25 -6.16 -11.56
C ASN A 48 1.75 -6.20 -10.11
N LEU A 49 0.45 -6.33 -9.88
CA LEU A 49 -0.09 -6.50 -8.53
C LEU A 49 0.38 -7.84 -7.97
N ILE A 50 1.02 -7.85 -6.81
CA ILE A 50 1.49 -9.07 -6.14
C ILE A 50 0.70 -9.40 -4.88
N ALA A 51 0.15 -8.39 -4.22
CA ALA A 51 -0.74 -8.57 -3.08
C ALA A 51 -1.66 -7.35 -2.96
N TRP A 52 -2.87 -7.58 -2.46
CA TRP A 52 -3.75 -6.51 -2.04
C TRP A 52 -4.56 -7.00 -0.85
N TYR A 53 -4.83 -6.09 0.07
CA TYR A 53 -5.64 -6.38 1.24
C TYR A 53 -6.53 -5.21 1.59
N GLY A 54 -7.74 -5.56 1.99
CA GLY A 54 -8.71 -4.68 2.61
C GLY A 54 -9.17 -5.24 3.94
N LYS A 55 -9.95 -4.44 4.65
CA LYS A 55 -10.42 -4.73 6.00
C LYS A 55 -11.01 -6.14 6.13
N CYS A 56 -10.47 -6.92 7.09
CA CYS A 56 -11.27 -7.87 7.85
C CYS A 56 -11.43 -7.31 9.25
N CYS A 57 -12.68 -7.24 9.68
CA CYS A 57 -13.05 -7.41 11.08
C CYS A 57 -12.69 -6.23 12.02
N ASN A 58 -13.51 -5.16 11.94
CA ASN A 58 -13.83 -4.15 12.97
C ASN A 58 -12.72 -3.43 13.75
N LYS A 59 -11.44 -3.73 13.53
CA LYS A 59 -10.31 -3.01 14.12
C LYS A 59 -9.19 -2.95 13.08
N ASP A 60 -8.85 -1.71 12.76
CA ASP A 60 -7.69 -1.30 11.97
C ASP A 60 -7.75 -1.65 10.47
N GLN A 61 -6.99 -0.89 9.69
CA GLN A 61 -7.02 -0.87 8.23
C GLN A 61 -6.43 -2.16 7.65
N PHE A 62 -6.05 -2.16 6.37
CA PHE A 62 -5.34 -3.31 5.79
C PHE A 62 -4.16 -3.76 6.67
N ASN A 63 -4.02 -5.07 6.81
CA ASN A 63 -2.93 -5.73 7.52
C ASN A 63 -2.58 -7.00 6.75
N PHE A 64 -1.35 -7.09 6.25
CA PHE A 64 -0.92 -8.25 5.52
C PHE A 64 0.57 -8.52 5.66
N THR A 65 0.91 -9.80 5.55
CA THR A 65 2.28 -10.30 5.54
C THR A 65 2.70 -10.58 4.11
N ILE A 66 3.88 -10.11 3.71
CA ILE A 66 4.44 -10.32 2.37
C ILE A 66 5.95 -10.51 2.43
N GLU A 67 6.49 -11.40 1.60
CA GLU A 67 7.93 -11.51 1.39
C GLU A 67 8.39 -10.41 0.45
N LEU A 68 9.35 -9.58 0.90
CA LEU A 68 9.97 -8.57 0.06
C LEU A 68 11.47 -8.85 -0.08
N LEU A 69 11.96 -8.71 -1.32
CA LEU A 69 13.33 -9.05 -1.68
C LEU A 69 14.17 -7.79 -1.92
N VAL A 70 15.40 -7.79 -1.43
CA VAL A 70 16.40 -6.74 -1.70
C VAL A 70 16.63 -6.61 -3.21
N GLY A 71 16.82 -5.38 -3.67
CA GLY A 71 17.05 -5.08 -5.09
C GLY A 71 15.81 -5.18 -5.99
N THR A 72 14.65 -5.57 -5.43
CA THR A 72 13.36 -5.49 -6.14
C THR A 72 12.69 -4.16 -5.82
N GLN A 73 12.13 -3.51 -6.84
CA GLN A 73 11.33 -2.29 -6.64
C GLN A 73 9.90 -2.68 -6.26
N TYR A 74 9.39 -2.11 -5.18
CA TYR A 74 8.01 -2.29 -4.75
C TYR A 74 7.31 -0.95 -4.61
N ILE A 75 6.06 -0.89 -5.05
CA ILE A 75 5.18 0.27 -4.86
C ILE A 75 4.01 -0.17 -3.99
N LEU A 76 3.87 0.46 -2.82
CA LEU A 76 2.67 0.40 -2.00
C LEU A 76 1.72 1.50 -2.46
N VAL A 77 0.52 1.13 -2.90
CA VAL A 77 -0.56 2.06 -3.19
C VAL A 77 -1.59 1.96 -2.08
N VAL A 78 -1.82 3.08 -1.41
CA VAL A 78 -2.91 3.23 -0.43
C VAL A 78 -4.07 3.92 -1.14
N THR A 79 -5.26 3.33 -1.07
CA THR A 79 -6.47 3.90 -1.67
C THR A 79 -7.61 3.92 -0.66
N THR A 80 -8.50 4.90 -0.80
CA THR A 80 -9.71 4.96 0.02
C THR A 80 -10.72 3.90 -0.42
N TYR A 81 -11.53 3.39 0.52
CA TYR A 81 -12.67 2.51 0.24
C TYR A 81 -13.82 3.28 -0.43
N ASN A 82 -14.02 4.53 -0.02
CA ASN A 82 -15.03 5.43 -0.55
C ASN A 82 -14.34 6.62 -1.23
N PRO A 83 -14.70 6.95 -2.48
CA PRO A 83 -14.11 8.08 -3.20
C PRO A 83 -14.29 9.45 -2.54
N TYR A 84 -15.32 9.61 -1.69
CA TYR A 84 -15.64 10.88 -1.05
C TYR A 84 -14.97 11.04 0.31
N ASP A 85 -14.31 10.00 0.81
CA ASP A 85 -13.61 10.04 2.09
C ASP A 85 -12.18 10.49 1.88
N THR A 86 -11.73 11.45 2.69
CA THR A 86 -10.33 11.86 2.78
C THR A 86 -9.94 11.96 4.24
N GLY A 87 -8.73 11.58 4.58
CA GLY A 87 -8.24 11.66 5.94
C GLY A 87 -6.77 11.31 6.05
N PRO A 88 -6.13 11.72 7.16
CA PRO A 88 -4.77 11.30 7.43
C PRO A 88 -4.73 9.78 7.66
N PHE A 89 -3.60 9.18 7.32
CA PHE A 89 -3.31 7.79 7.60
C PHE A 89 -1.85 7.62 8.00
N LEU A 90 -1.57 6.54 8.71
CA LEU A 90 -0.23 6.09 9.07
C LEU A 90 -0.04 4.68 8.54
N VAL A 91 1.02 4.46 7.75
CA VAL A 91 1.47 3.12 7.36
C VAL A 91 2.64 2.73 8.27
N THR A 92 2.57 1.52 8.81
CA THR A 92 3.63 0.93 9.63
C THR A 92 4.08 -0.39 9.02
N VAL A 93 5.39 -0.63 9.02
CA VAL A 93 5.98 -1.90 8.57
C VAL A 93 6.76 -2.52 9.71
N PHE A 94 6.48 -3.79 9.97
CA PHE A 94 7.20 -4.62 10.92
C PHE A 94 7.95 -5.71 10.17
N GLY A 95 9.20 -5.94 10.57
CA GLY A 95 10.08 -6.98 10.03
C GLY A 95 11.33 -7.06 10.89
N SER A 96 12.21 -8.01 10.60
CA SER A 96 13.49 -8.15 11.28
C SER A 96 14.47 -7.03 10.91
N TYR A 97 14.24 -6.37 9.77
CA TYR A 97 15.06 -5.29 9.25
C TYR A 97 14.20 -4.08 8.87
N PRO A 98 14.72 -2.85 8.95
CA PRO A 98 13.97 -1.67 8.55
C PRO A 98 13.69 -1.65 7.04
N VAL A 99 12.62 -0.97 6.67
CA VAL A 99 12.34 -0.54 5.29
C VAL A 99 12.35 0.97 5.22
N ARG A 100 12.62 1.53 4.04
CA ARG A 100 12.51 2.97 3.79
C ARG A 100 11.34 3.25 2.86
N PHE A 101 10.57 4.26 3.20
CA PHE A 101 9.53 4.79 2.33
C PHE A 101 10.02 6.02 1.60
N GLU A 102 9.89 5.99 0.28
CA GLU A 102 10.19 7.11 -0.59
C GLU A 102 8.89 7.54 -1.26
N ARG A 103 8.48 8.80 -1.04
CA ARG A 103 7.30 9.35 -1.71
C ARG A 103 7.58 9.44 -3.20
N ILE A 104 6.70 8.89 -4.02
CA ILE A 104 6.75 9.10 -5.47
C ILE A 104 6.15 10.47 -5.69
N SER A 105 6.97 11.44 -6.11
CA SER A 105 6.47 12.75 -6.50
C SER A 105 5.69 12.60 -7.80
N GLU A 106 4.51 13.23 -7.87
CA GLU A 106 3.86 13.55 -9.14
C GLU A 106 4.62 14.68 -9.86
#